data_AF-A0A167ZWS2-F1
#
_entry.id   AF-A0A167ZWS2-F1
#
_cell.length_a   1.000
_cell.length_b   1.000
_cell.length_c   1.000
_cell.angle_alpha   90.00
_cell.angle_beta   90.00
_cell.angle_gamma   90.00
#
_symmetry.space_group_name_H-M   'P 1'
#
loop_
_entity.id
_entity.type
_entity.pdbx_description
1 polymer ?
#
loop_
_entity_poly.entity_id
_entity_poly.type
_entity_poly.pdbx_seq_one_letter_code
_entity_poly.pdbx_strand_id
1 'polypeptide(L)'
;MLKRALQTLATKMDYTALPTPVACYADFCLIPVGTGNVSVAEDVAEVQTLLQQTPGLTVTMHASGTTVEGSWDAVMKVIGQAHTLVHRRGVLRVQSSMRVGTRTDKKQTAADKVKRVQDILDKKT
;
A
#
# COMPACT_ATOMS: atom_id res chain seq x y z
N MET A 1 -32.22 -14.79 46.37
CA MET A 1 -32.88 -15.67 45.37
C MET A 1 -33.55 -14.73 44.37
N LEU A 2 -33.07 -14.50 43.15
CA LEU A 2 -32.88 -15.39 41.99
C LEU A 2 -31.73 -14.78 41.16
N LYS A 3 -30.58 -15.45 41.05
CA LYS A 3 -30.15 -16.15 39.83
C LYS A 3 -30.18 -15.33 38.54
N ARG A 4 -28.96 -15.08 38.03
CA ARG A 4 -28.55 -15.28 36.62
C ARG A 4 -29.07 -14.23 35.63
N ALA A 5 -28.38 -13.88 34.57
CA ALA A 5 -27.01 -14.06 34.15
C ALA A 5 -26.94 -13.22 32.88
N LEU A 6 -26.70 -11.92 33.03
CA LEU A 6 -26.18 -11.10 31.93
C LEU A 6 -24.84 -10.56 32.39
N GLN A 7 -24.00 -11.50 32.81
CA GLN A 7 -22.58 -11.31 32.72
C GLN A 7 -22.33 -11.21 31.21
N THR A 8 -22.17 -9.98 30.72
CA THR A 8 -21.69 -9.70 29.37
C THR A 8 -20.35 -10.41 29.26
N LEU A 9 -20.38 -11.65 28.79
CA LEU A 9 -19.20 -12.34 28.31
C LEU A 9 -18.68 -11.41 27.22
N ALA A 10 -17.65 -10.63 27.55
CA ALA A 10 -16.80 -10.04 26.55
C ALA A 10 -16.32 -11.22 25.72
N THR A 11 -16.98 -11.46 24.58
CA THR A 11 -16.58 -12.48 23.62
C THR A 11 -15.13 -12.19 23.30
N LYS A 12 -14.26 -13.12 23.71
CA LYS A 12 -12.83 -13.02 23.48
C LYS A 12 -12.62 -12.72 22.00
N MET A 13 -11.91 -11.63 21.70
CA MET A 13 -11.67 -11.21 20.32
C MET A 13 -10.97 -12.35 19.57
N ASP A 14 -11.56 -12.79 18.46
CA ASP A 14 -10.93 -13.74 17.56
C ASP A 14 -9.99 -12.98 16.61
N TYR A 15 -8.72 -12.94 16.99
CA TYR A 15 -7.68 -12.29 16.21
C TYR A 15 -7.45 -12.93 14.83
N THR A 16 -7.92 -14.16 14.60
CA THR A 16 -7.74 -14.87 13.32
C THR A 16 -8.78 -14.47 12.26
N ALA A 17 -9.88 -13.86 12.69
CA ALA A 17 -11.00 -13.46 11.84
C ALA A 17 -11.07 -11.93 11.61
N LEU A 18 -10.06 -11.17 12.03
CA LEU A 18 -10.06 -9.72 11.84
C LEU A 18 -9.95 -9.35 10.36
N PRO A 19 -10.90 -8.57 9.80
CA PRO A 19 -10.83 -8.15 8.42
C PRO A 19 -9.75 -7.07 8.22
N THR A 20 -9.24 -6.98 7.00
CA THR A 20 -8.39 -5.88 6.57
C THR A 20 -9.22 -4.61 6.31
N PRO A 21 -8.61 -3.41 6.37
CA PRO A 21 -9.31 -2.18 5.99
C PRO A 21 -9.82 -2.22 4.54
N VAL A 22 -10.98 -1.62 4.29
CA VAL A 22 -11.61 -1.64 2.96
C VAL A 22 -10.76 -0.99 1.86
N ALA A 23 -9.93 0.00 2.22
CA ALA A 23 -9.07 0.73 1.30
C ALA A 23 -7.83 1.26 1.99
N CYS A 24 -6.77 1.45 1.21
CA CYS A 24 -5.54 2.09 1.65
C CYS A 24 -4.90 2.90 0.52
N TYR A 25 -3.94 3.73 0.92
CA TYR A 25 -2.88 4.21 0.04
C TYR A 25 -1.55 3.66 0.58
N ALA A 26 -0.71 3.15 -0.32
CA ALA A 26 0.62 2.67 0.01
C ALA A 26 1.63 3.36 -0.88
N ASP A 27 2.54 4.11 -0.26
CA ASP A 27 3.75 4.60 -0.93
C ASP A 27 4.85 3.56 -0.71
N PHE A 28 5.34 2.93 -1.77
CA PHE A 28 6.36 1.90 -1.67
C PHE A 28 7.55 2.17 -2.60
N CYS A 29 8.72 1.76 -2.14
CA CYS A 29 9.97 1.77 -2.89
C CYS A 29 10.53 0.35 -2.88
N LEU A 30 10.70 -0.23 -4.08
CA LEU A 30 11.18 -1.58 -4.31
C LEU A 30 12.59 -1.53 -4.89
N ILE A 31 13.51 -2.24 -4.25
CA ILE A 31 14.94 -2.22 -4.58
C ILE A 31 15.42 -3.67 -4.83
N PRO A 32 15.77 -4.02 -6.07
CA PRO A 32 16.56 -5.20 -6.39
C PRO A 32 17.94 -5.14 -5.70
N VAL A 33 18.38 -6.23 -5.08
CA VAL A 33 19.67 -6.28 -4.36
C VAL A 33 20.54 -7.39 -4.94
N GLY A 34 21.83 -7.07 -5.16
CA GLY A 34 22.81 -8.04 -5.61
C GLY A 34 22.67 -8.42 -7.08
N THR A 35 22.19 -7.49 -7.92
CA THR A 35 22.01 -7.70 -9.37
C THR A 35 23.32 -7.70 -10.17
N GLY A 36 24.42 -7.22 -9.58
CA GLY A 36 25.68 -6.96 -10.30
C GLY A 36 25.66 -5.69 -11.16
N ASN A 37 24.52 -5.00 -11.26
CA ASN A 37 24.34 -3.75 -11.99
C ASN A 37 23.95 -2.62 -11.03
N VAL A 38 24.48 -1.42 -11.27
CA VAL A 38 24.16 -0.23 -10.45
C VAL A 38 22.74 0.29 -10.74
N SER A 39 22.32 0.24 -12.00
CA SER A 39 21.00 0.69 -12.40
C SER A 39 19.93 -0.37 -12.10
N VAL A 40 18.78 0.09 -11.59
CA VAL A 40 17.59 -0.71 -11.33
C VAL A 40 16.40 -0.32 -12.23
N ALA A 41 16.63 0.58 -13.19
CA ALA A 41 15.55 1.25 -13.94
C ALA A 41 14.68 0.27 -14.74
N GLU A 42 15.26 -0.77 -15.33
CA GLU A 42 14.51 -1.78 -16.09
C GLU A 42 13.57 -2.58 -15.20
N ASP A 43 14.03 -3.02 -14.02
CA ASP A 43 13.18 -3.73 -13.05
C ASP A 43 12.04 -2.83 -12.57
N VAL A 44 12.34 -1.55 -12.31
CA VAL A 44 11.32 -0.57 -11.92
C VAL A 44 10.30 -0.33 -13.04
N ALA A 45 10.73 -0.27 -14.31
CA ALA A 45 9.83 -0.08 -15.46
C ALA A 45 8.86 -1.27 -15.63
N GLU A 46 9.32 -2.50 -15.43
CA GLU A 46 8.47 -3.69 -15.42
C GLU A 46 7.44 -3.64 -14.28
N VAL A 47 7.88 -3.22 -13.07
CA VAL A 47 6.97 -3.01 -11.94
C VAL A 47 5.92 -1.95 -12.26
N GLN A 48 6.28 -0.82 -12.87
CA GLN A 48 5.31 0.20 -13.28
C GLN A 48 4.30 -0.34 -14.29
N THR A 49 4.75 -1.14 -15.26
CA THR A 49 3.87 -1.76 -16.25
C THR A 49 2.84 -2.67 -15.58
N LEU A 50 3.27 -3.52 -14.63
CA LEU A 50 2.38 -4.35 -13.82
C LEU A 50 1.34 -3.52 -13.06
N LEU A 51 1.78 -2.46 -12.38
CA LEU A 51 0.89 -1.59 -11.61
C LEU A 51 -0.17 -0.93 -12.49
N GLN A 52 0.22 -0.39 -13.64
CA GLN A 52 -0.68 0.29 -14.58
C GLN A 52 -1.67 -0.66 -15.25
N GLN A 53 -1.27 -1.92 -15.48
CA GLN A 53 -2.15 -2.94 -16.06
C GLN A 53 -3.11 -3.55 -15.04
N THR A 54 -2.91 -3.31 -13.74
CA THR A 54 -3.76 -3.87 -12.69
C THR A 54 -5.02 -3.01 -12.50
N PRO A 55 -6.21 -3.54 -12.77
CA PRO A 55 -7.45 -2.77 -12.70
C PRO A 55 -7.80 -2.40 -11.26
N GLY A 56 -8.50 -1.27 -11.11
CA GLY A 56 -9.00 -0.81 -9.82
C GLY A 56 -7.95 -0.14 -8.92
N LEU A 57 -6.76 0.11 -9.45
CA LEU A 57 -5.70 0.85 -8.76
C LEU A 57 -5.53 2.25 -9.33
N THR A 58 -5.27 3.22 -8.46
CA THR A 58 -4.71 4.52 -8.85
C THR A 58 -3.22 4.50 -8.55
N VAL A 59 -2.39 4.86 -9.51
CA VAL A 59 -0.93 4.74 -9.44
C VAL A 59 -0.29 6.08 -9.75
N THR A 60 0.59 6.54 -8.86
CA THR A 60 1.36 7.78 -9.03
C THR A 60 2.84 7.49 -8.78
N MET A 61 3.64 7.45 -9.84
CA MET A 61 5.10 7.30 -9.74
C MET A 61 5.76 8.64 -9.40
N HIS A 62 6.84 8.58 -8.61
CA HIS A 62 7.71 9.73 -8.33
C HIS A 62 9.16 9.26 -8.15
N ALA A 63 10.08 10.20 -7.93
CA ALA A 63 11.52 9.95 -7.91
C ALA A 63 12.02 8.96 -6.83
N SER A 64 11.19 8.61 -5.84
CA SER A 64 11.61 7.80 -4.67
C SER A 64 10.70 6.61 -4.41
N GLY A 65 9.82 6.27 -5.35
CA GLY A 65 8.86 5.20 -5.16
C GLY A 65 7.62 5.37 -6.02
N THR A 66 6.57 4.68 -5.62
CA THR A 66 5.26 4.74 -6.27
C THR A 66 4.17 4.66 -5.23
N THR A 67 3.26 5.62 -5.29
CA THR A 67 2.04 5.61 -4.49
C THR A 67 0.95 4.85 -5.24
N VAL A 68 0.39 3.83 -4.59
CA VAL A 68 -0.69 2.99 -5.11
C VAL A 68 -1.89 3.07 -4.17
N GLU A 69 -3.07 3.28 -4.73
CA GLU A 69 -4.32 3.45 -3.97
C GLU A 69 -5.38 2.48 -4.50
N GLY A 70 -6.14 1.88 -3.57
CA GLY A 70 -7.14 0.87 -3.90
C GLY A 70 -7.68 0.17 -2.66
N SER A 71 -8.26 -1.03 -2.84
CA SER A 71 -8.58 -1.89 -1.71
C SER A 71 -7.29 -2.42 -1.07
N TRP A 72 -7.30 -2.66 0.25
CA TRP A 72 -6.11 -3.18 0.95
C TRP A 72 -5.56 -4.44 0.27
N ASP A 73 -6.44 -5.38 -0.02
CA ASP A 73 -6.06 -6.65 -0.61
C ASP A 73 -5.50 -6.48 -2.02
N ALA A 74 -6.07 -5.61 -2.86
CA ALA A 74 -5.55 -5.37 -4.21
C ALA A 74 -4.17 -4.69 -4.17
N VAL A 75 -4.00 -3.68 -3.32
CA VAL A 75 -2.74 -2.94 -3.17
C VAL A 75 -1.64 -3.87 -2.66
N MET A 76 -1.89 -4.61 -1.58
CA MET A 76 -0.87 -5.52 -1.02
C MET A 76 -0.57 -6.69 -1.95
N LYS A 77 -1.58 -7.20 -2.66
CA LYS A 77 -1.39 -8.24 -3.67
C LYS A 77 -0.50 -7.77 -4.82
N VAL A 78 -0.74 -6.59 -5.40
CA VAL A 78 0.07 -6.12 -6.52
C VAL A 78 1.51 -5.81 -6.11
N ILE A 79 1.74 -5.33 -4.88
CA ILE A 79 3.09 -5.14 -4.33
C ILE A 79 3.80 -6.50 -4.19
N GLY A 80 3.11 -7.54 -3.69
CA GLY A 80 3.67 -8.90 -3.65
C GLY A 80 3.95 -9.47 -5.06
N GLN A 81 3.09 -9.17 -6.03
CA GLN A 81 3.30 -9.55 -7.43
C GLN A 81 4.50 -8.83 -8.04
N ALA A 82 4.76 -7.56 -7.67
CA ALA A 82 5.93 -6.82 -8.10
C ALA A 82 7.24 -7.50 -7.64
N HIS A 83 7.29 -8.02 -6.41
CA HIS A 83 8.42 -8.84 -5.95
C HIS A 83 8.59 -10.10 -6.81
N THR A 84 7.49 -10.81 -7.09
CA THR A 84 7.53 -12.02 -7.93
C THR A 84 8.01 -11.71 -9.34
N LEU A 85 7.57 -10.59 -9.92
CA LEU A 85 8.00 -10.13 -11.25
C LEU A 85 9.50 -9.89 -11.30
N VAL A 86 10.05 -9.19 -10.31
CA VAL A 86 11.49 -8.93 -10.22
C VAL A 86 12.28 -10.22 -9.99
N HIS A 87 11.77 -11.16 -9.18
CA HIS A 87 12.39 -12.49 -9.05
C HIS A 87 12.43 -13.28 -10.36
N ARG A 88 11.39 -13.20 -11.20
CA ARG A 88 11.36 -13.85 -12.53
C ARG A 88 12.42 -13.31 -13.49
N ARG A 89 12.97 -12.13 -13.22
CA ARG A 89 14.07 -11.52 -13.98
C ARG A 89 15.46 -11.95 -13.49
N GLY A 90 15.52 -12.92 -12.55
CA GLY A 90 16.76 -13.49 -12.04
C GLY A 90 17.31 -12.80 -10.78
N VAL A 91 16.62 -11.77 -10.27
CA VAL A 91 17.02 -11.09 -9.04
C VAL A 91 16.74 -11.99 -7.83
N LEU A 92 17.77 -12.33 -7.07
CA LEU A 92 17.65 -13.25 -5.93
C LEU A 92 17.03 -12.59 -4.69
N ARG A 93 17.22 -11.27 -4.53
CA ARG A 93 16.76 -10.54 -3.35
C ARG A 93 16.10 -9.22 -3.75
N VAL A 94 14.91 -8.98 -3.21
CA VAL A 94 14.20 -7.71 -3.32
C VAL A 94 13.98 -7.17 -1.92
N GLN A 95 14.35 -5.92 -1.69
CA GLN A 95 14.03 -5.20 -0.46
C GLN A 95 13.06 -4.08 -0.80
N SER A 96 11.95 -4.03 -0.07
CA SER A 96 10.98 -2.95 -0.21
C SER A 96 10.82 -2.21 1.11
N SER A 97 10.58 -0.91 1.01
CA SER A 97 10.13 -0.08 2.11
C SER A 97 8.78 0.52 1.73
N MET A 98 7.86 0.64 2.69
CA MET A 98 6.55 1.19 2.42
C MET A 98 5.99 1.98 3.60
N ARG A 99 5.25 3.04 3.28
CA ARG A 99 4.34 3.73 4.21
C ARG A 99 2.92 3.51 3.71
N VAL A 100 2.12 2.83 4.51
CA VAL A 100 0.70 2.59 4.21
C VAL A 100 -0.18 3.32 5.21
N GLY A 101 -1.26 3.91 4.73
CA GLY A 101 -2.25 4.55 5.58
C GLY A 101 -3.67 4.16 5.23
N THR A 102 -4.50 4.14 6.25
CA THR A 102 -5.94 3.89 6.18
C THR A 102 -6.66 4.88 7.08
N ARG A 103 -7.93 5.13 6.81
CA ARG A 103 -8.78 6.02 7.61
C ARG A 103 -10.24 5.60 7.47
N THR A 104 -11.04 5.86 8.50
CA THR A 104 -12.46 5.47 8.55
C THR A 104 -13.42 6.66 8.46
N ASP A 105 -12.92 7.88 8.59
CA ASP A 105 -13.73 9.10 8.67
C ASP A 105 -14.09 9.68 7.29
N LYS A 106 -13.25 9.48 6.27
CA LYS A 106 -13.52 9.93 4.89
C LYS A 106 -12.71 9.18 3.84
N LYS A 107 -13.20 9.18 2.60
CA LYS A 107 -12.39 8.81 1.43
C LYS A 107 -11.51 9.99 1.03
N GLN A 108 -10.22 9.75 0.83
CA GLN A 108 -9.27 10.77 0.41
C GLN A 108 -8.12 10.13 -0.37
N THR A 109 -7.80 10.68 -1.54
CA THR A 109 -6.68 10.23 -2.37
C THR A 109 -5.35 10.87 -1.96
N ALA A 110 -4.23 10.36 -2.47
CA ALA A 110 -2.92 10.97 -2.30
C ALA A 110 -2.87 12.38 -2.92
N ALA A 111 -3.49 12.56 -4.09
CA ALA A 111 -3.62 13.85 -4.75
C ALA A 111 -4.39 14.86 -3.88
N ASP A 112 -5.48 14.44 -3.23
CA ASP A 112 -6.24 15.31 -2.31
C ASP A 112 -5.39 15.74 -1.10
N LYS A 113 -4.47 14.88 -0.63
CA LYS A 113 -3.57 15.21 0.49
C LYS A 113 -2.55 16.26 0.06
N VAL A 114 -1.99 16.14 -1.14
CA VAL A 114 -1.08 17.14 -1.72
C VAL A 114 -1.83 18.46 -1.93
N LYS A 115 -2.99 18.42 -2.59
CA LYS A 115 -3.82 19.60 -2.83
C LYS A 115 -4.17 20.33 -1.54
N ARG A 116 -4.54 19.60 -0.48
CA ARG A 116 -4.88 20.20 0.81
C ARG A 116 -3.72 21.01 1.39
N VAL A 117 -2.48 20.55 1.23
CA VAL A 117 -1.29 21.29 1.67
C VAL A 117 -1.06 22.50 0.76
N GLN A 118 -1.16 22.35 -0.56
CA GLN A 118 -1.02 23.45 -1.51
C GLN A 118 -2.01 24.58 -1.23
N ASP A 119 -3.29 24.25 -1.00
CA ASP A 119 -4.33 25.22 -0.65
C ASP A 119 -4.02 26.00 0.66
N ILE A 120 -3.17 25.48 1.55
CA ILE A 120 -2.68 26.21 2.75
C ILE A 120 -1.55 27.15 2.36
N LEU A 121 -0.62 26.67 1.54
CA LEU A 121 0.54 27.44 1.11
C LEU A 121 0.13 28.66 0.29
N ASP A 122 -0.82 28.50 -0.62
CA ASP A 122 -1.32 29.58 -1.47
C ASP A 122 -1.99 30.70 -0.67
N LYS A 123 -2.54 30.40 0.51
CA LYS A 123 -3.15 31.40 1.41
C LYS A 123 -2.13 32.15 2.27
N LYS A 124 -0.88 31.67 2.33
CA LYS A 124 0.21 32.35 3.06
C LYS A 124 0.93 33.39 2.20
N THR A 125 0.68 33.36 0.90
CA THR A 125 1.21 34.31 -0.08
C THR A 125 0.19 35.40 -0.31
#